data_AF-A0A6A7M5W8-F1
#
_entry.id   AF-A0A6A7M5W8-F1
#
_cell.length_a   1.000
_cell.length_b   1.000
_cell.length_c   1.000
_cell.angle_alpha   90.00
_cell.angle_beta   90.00
_cell.angle_gamma   90.00
#
_symmetry.space_group_name_H-M   'P 1'
#
loop_
_entity.id
_entity.type
_entity.pdbx_description
1 polymer ?
#
loop_
_entity_poly.entity_id
_entity_poly.type
_entity_poly.pdbx_seq_one_letter_code
_entity_poly.pdbx_strand_id
1 'polypeptide(L)'
;MSTEPTFLEREYTELNANFRLLSDVRFKLLALVPILGGIAVFVLSNIGLSANSSAAAGAQASQAVAPAQDWLLALLGSIFGFLVSLGIVIYDQRNSELYNALIHRAKYIEKLNDLPTAPGGLKVSAGKKRPEGKNAEMGGQFSERPLKRRRFGPILAGHDLALAFIYGPLLGAWFFPGVYSAMLLWDPSQKDARSTAVIVVGIAVALAIGWLSWLDKQDSAAYNIANVENPGNAAALAAARAKTEARGEEDTSLQERPVSA
;
A
#
# COMPACT_ATOMS: atom_id res chain seq x y z
N MET A 1 38.07 6.14 -22.52
CA MET A 1 37.01 7.16 -22.61
C MET A 1 35.80 6.62 -21.88
N SER A 2 35.29 7.32 -20.88
CA SER A 2 33.95 7.07 -20.34
C SER A 2 32.94 7.61 -21.34
N THR A 3 32.03 6.76 -21.82
CA THR A 3 30.85 7.23 -22.57
C THR A 3 29.94 7.96 -21.59
N GLU A 4 29.59 9.21 -21.90
CA GLU A 4 28.57 9.96 -21.16
C GLU A 4 27.25 9.17 -21.13
N PRO A 5 26.55 9.11 -19.98
CA PRO A 5 25.35 8.30 -19.86
C PRO A 5 24.24 8.83 -20.78
N THR A 6 23.53 7.89 -21.41
CA THR A 6 22.42 8.22 -22.31
C THR A 6 21.31 8.95 -21.57
N PHE A 7 20.40 9.61 -22.30
CA PHE A 7 19.25 10.26 -21.69
C PHE A 7 18.39 9.27 -20.89
N LEU A 8 18.16 8.07 -21.44
CA LEU A 8 17.38 7.01 -20.78
C LEU A 8 18.07 6.47 -19.52
N GLU A 9 19.40 6.33 -19.52
CA GLU A 9 20.16 5.93 -18.32
C GLU A 9 20.06 6.97 -17.19
N ARG A 10 20.14 8.26 -17.52
CA ARG A 10 19.95 9.35 -16.55
C ARG A 10 18.54 9.35 -15.98
N GLU A 11 17.52 9.29 -16.85
CA GLU A 11 16.12 9.22 -16.42
C GLU A 11 15.85 7.98 -15.54
N TYR A 12 16.39 6.82 -15.91
CA TYR A 12 16.28 5.60 -15.12
C TYR A 12 16.98 5.71 -13.76
N THR A 13 18.11 6.42 -13.69
CA THR A 13 18.85 6.66 -12.45
C THR A 13 18.07 7.59 -11.50
N GLU A 14 17.53 8.70 -12.02
CA GLU A 14 16.68 9.62 -11.25
C GLU A 14 15.39 8.94 -10.77
N LEU A 15 14.76 8.12 -11.62
CA LEU A 15 13.60 7.33 -11.26
C LEU A 15 13.93 6.37 -10.11
N ASN A 16 15.05 5.65 -10.18
CA ASN A 16 15.50 4.77 -9.10
C ASN A 16 15.76 5.52 -7.79
N ALA A 17 16.31 6.74 -7.84
CA ALA A 17 16.50 7.59 -6.67
C ALA A 17 15.14 7.97 -6.05
N ASN A 18 14.19 8.44 -6.87
CA ASN A 18 12.84 8.79 -6.42
C ASN A 18 12.10 7.57 -5.85
N PHE A 19 12.21 6.40 -6.48
CA PHE A 19 11.59 5.15 -5.99
C PHE A 19 12.13 4.75 -4.61
N ARG A 20 13.45 4.88 -4.38
CA ARG A 20 14.07 4.64 -3.06
C ARG A 20 13.58 5.65 -2.03
N LEU A 21 13.50 6.93 -2.39
CA LEU A 21 13.00 7.99 -1.52
C LEU A 21 11.55 7.74 -1.06
N LEU A 22 10.62 7.45 -2.00
CA LEU A 22 9.22 7.14 -1.66
C LEU A 22 9.09 5.89 -0.77
N SER A 23 9.96 4.89 -0.99
CA SER A 23 10.01 3.67 -0.17
C SER A 23 10.49 3.96 1.25
N ASP A 24 11.57 4.75 1.41
CA ASP A 24 12.09 5.18 2.71
C ASP A 24 11.08 6.03 3.49
N VAL A 25 10.40 6.97 2.83
CA VAL A 25 9.30 7.74 3.43
C VAL A 25 8.18 6.83 3.93
N ARG A 26 7.74 5.84 3.13
CA ARG A 26 6.74 4.85 3.56
C ARG A 26 7.18 4.08 4.80
N PHE A 27 8.43 3.59 4.84
CA PHE A 27 8.93 2.86 6.01
C PHE A 27 8.99 3.75 7.26
N LYS A 28 9.37 5.03 7.12
CA LYS A 28 9.34 6.00 8.23
C LYS A 28 7.93 6.26 8.75
N LEU A 29 6.93 6.40 7.86
CA LEU A 29 5.53 6.54 8.28
C LEU A 29 5.00 5.29 8.98
N LEU A 30 5.32 4.10 8.47
CA LEU A 30 4.95 2.83 9.12
C LEU A 30 5.63 2.67 10.49
N ALA A 31 6.85 3.19 10.68
CA ALA A 31 7.53 3.20 11.97
C ALA A 31 6.88 4.13 13.02
N LEU A 32 6.10 5.14 12.59
CA LEU A 32 5.32 5.99 13.50
C LEU A 32 4.03 5.32 14.00
N VAL A 33 3.49 4.33 13.26
CA VAL A 33 2.20 3.68 13.61
C VAL A 33 2.19 3.05 15.00
N PRO A 34 3.20 2.25 15.43
CA PRO A 34 3.24 1.71 16.78
C PRO A 34 3.34 2.79 17.87
N ILE A 35 4.01 3.89 17.58
CA ILE A 35 4.16 5.02 18.52
C ILE A 35 2.81 5.71 18.72
N LEU A 36 2.11 6.05 17.63
CA LEU A 36 0.79 6.67 17.69
C LEU A 36 -0.25 5.75 18.34
N GLY A 37 -0.23 4.45 18.04
CA GLY A 37 -1.08 3.46 18.70
C GLY A 37 -0.78 3.33 20.20
N GLY A 38 0.50 3.36 20.58
CA GLY A 38 0.94 3.37 21.98
C GLY A 38 0.47 4.61 22.74
N ILE A 39 0.52 5.80 22.11
CA ILE A 39 -0.01 7.04 22.69
C ILE A 39 -1.53 6.95 22.85
N ALA A 40 -2.26 6.42 21.87
CA ALA A 40 -3.71 6.23 21.97
C ALA A 40 -4.10 5.32 23.16
N VAL A 41 -3.38 4.20 23.31
CA VAL A 41 -3.54 3.30 24.47
C VAL A 41 -3.17 4.01 25.78
N PHE A 42 -2.08 4.77 25.83
CA PHE A 42 -1.67 5.52 27.00
C PHE A 42 -2.73 6.56 27.44
N VAL A 43 -3.26 7.34 26.48
CA VAL A 43 -4.34 8.32 26.70
C VAL A 43 -5.57 7.63 27.26
N LEU A 44 -6.02 6.54 26.61
CA LEU A 44 -7.15 5.75 27.09
C LEU A 44 -6.91 5.20 28.49
N SER A 45 -5.74 4.63 28.77
CA SER A 45 -5.42 4.03 30.05
C SER A 45 -5.40 5.04 31.19
N ASN A 46 -4.69 6.15 31.03
CA ASN A 46 -4.42 7.10 32.11
C ASN A 46 -5.50 8.18 32.29
N ILE A 47 -6.17 8.58 31.20
CA ILE A 47 -7.21 9.62 31.25
C ILE A 47 -8.62 8.99 31.29
N GLY A 48 -8.85 7.94 30.49
CA GLY A 48 -10.18 7.32 30.38
C GLY A 48 -10.45 6.16 31.37
N LEU A 49 -9.51 5.23 31.55
CA LEU A 49 -9.77 4.01 32.32
C LEU A 49 -9.44 4.18 33.82
N SER A 50 -8.37 4.93 34.15
CA SER A 50 -8.00 5.26 35.54
C SER A 50 -9.14 5.92 36.34
N ALA A 51 -9.95 6.74 35.66
CA ALA A 51 -11.18 7.36 36.16
C ALA A 51 -12.15 6.38 36.84
N ASN A 52 -12.21 5.12 36.39
CA ASN A 52 -13.15 4.12 36.86
C ASN A 52 -12.57 3.18 37.92
N SER A 53 -11.23 3.03 37.97
CA SER A 53 -10.57 2.11 38.92
C SER A 53 -10.46 2.63 40.35
N SER A 54 -10.50 3.94 40.56
CA SER A 54 -10.51 4.57 41.89
C SER A 54 -11.81 4.32 42.66
N ALA A 55 -12.91 3.98 41.98
CA ALA A 55 -14.21 3.71 42.60
C ALA A 55 -14.35 2.30 43.23
N ALA A 56 -13.41 1.39 42.96
CA ALA A 56 -13.52 -0.02 43.33
C ALA A 56 -12.68 -0.47 44.54
N ALA A 57 -11.82 0.40 45.08
CA ALA A 57 -10.74 -0.01 46.00
C ALA A 57 -10.98 0.25 47.50
N GLY A 58 -12.14 0.79 47.90
CA GLY A 58 -12.42 1.10 49.31
C GLY A 58 -13.87 1.45 49.60
N ALA A 59 -14.31 1.16 50.83
CA ALA A 59 -15.67 1.44 51.28
C ALA A 59 -16.01 2.95 51.26
N GLN A 60 -17.28 3.27 51.06
CA GLN A 60 -17.82 4.65 50.94
C GLN A 60 -17.31 5.42 49.71
N ALA A 61 -17.30 4.77 48.55
CA ALA A 61 -17.23 5.45 47.26
C ALA A 61 -18.52 6.25 46.99
N SER A 62 -18.58 7.49 47.49
CA SER A 62 -19.31 8.56 46.81
C SER A 62 -18.88 8.52 45.34
N GLN A 63 -19.83 8.47 44.40
CA GLN A 63 -19.53 8.38 42.97
C GLN A 63 -18.73 9.60 42.52
N ALA A 64 -17.40 9.49 42.57
CA ALA A 64 -16.49 10.40 41.91
C ALA A 64 -16.58 10.13 40.41
N VAL A 65 -17.66 10.63 39.80
CA VAL A 65 -17.74 10.86 38.36
C VAL A 65 -16.45 11.60 38.01
N ALA A 66 -15.58 10.99 37.20
CA ALA A 66 -14.36 11.66 36.78
C ALA A 66 -14.74 13.03 36.21
N PRO A 67 -14.03 14.10 36.62
CA PRO A 67 -14.43 15.46 36.28
C PRO A 67 -14.62 15.53 34.77
N ALA A 68 -15.70 16.14 34.29
CA ALA A 68 -16.03 16.16 32.86
C ALA A 68 -14.88 16.68 31.97
N GLN A 69 -13.95 17.45 32.57
CA GLN A 69 -12.67 17.84 32.02
C GLN A 69 -11.79 16.66 31.55
N ASP A 70 -11.70 15.55 32.27
CA ASP A 70 -10.88 14.39 31.88
C ASP A 70 -11.44 13.71 30.63
N TRP A 71 -12.76 13.50 30.58
CA TRP A 71 -13.44 12.98 29.40
C TRP A 71 -13.36 13.94 28.21
N LEU A 72 -13.43 15.25 28.46
CA LEU A 72 -13.22 16.26 27.42
C LEU A 72 -11.78 16.23 26.87
N LEU A 73 -10.77 16.12 27.73
CA LEU A 73 -9.37 15.98 27.33
C LEU A 73 -9.13 14.69 26.55
N ALA A 74 -9.71 13.57 26.99
CA ALA A 74 -9.66 12.30 26.27
C ALA A 74 -10.33 12.41 24.89
N LEU A 75 -11.51 13.06 24.79
CA LEU A 75 -12.20 13.30 23.52
C LEU A 75 -11.37 14.16 22.57
N LEU A 76 -10.85 15.31 23.04
CA LEU A 76 -10.05 16.23 22.22
C LEU A 76 -8.73 15.57 21.75
N GLY A 77 -8.04 14.87 22.65
CA GLY A 77 -6.84 14.09 22.30
C GLY A 77 -7.14 12.98 21.29
N SER A 78 -8.31 12.34 21.40
CA SER A 78 -8.77 11.31 20.46
C SER A 78 -9.06 11.87 19.07
N ILE A 79 -9.76 13.00 18.99
CA ILE A 79 -10.04 13.69 17.72
C ILE A 79 -8.71 14.10 17.06
N PHE A 80 -7.80 14.72 17.81
CA PHE A 80 -6.50 15.13 17.29
C PHE A 80 -5.67 13.93 16.79
N GLY A 81 -5.53 12.88 17.60
CA GLY A 81 -4.78 11.68 17.22
C GLY A 81 -5.40 10.94 16.03
N PHE A 82 -6.73 10.90 15.93
CA PHE A 82 -7.45 10.38 14.78
C PHE A 82 -7.16 11.19 13.51
N LEU A 83 -7.24 12.52 13.57
CA LEU A 83 -6.97 13.40 12.42
C LEU A 83 -5.51 13.32 11.95
N VAL A 84 -4.55 13.27 12.86
CA VAL A 84 -3.12 13.04 12.53
C VAL A 84 -2.93 11.68 11.86
N SER A 85 -3.54 10.63 12.41
CA SER A 85 -3.47 9.28 11.84
C SER A 85 -4.12 9.22 10.45
N LEU A 86 -5.27 9.87 10.26
CA LEU A 86 -5.96 9.98 8.98
C LEU A 86 -5.13 10.76 7.94
N GLY A 87 -4.45 11.83 8.35
CA GLY A 87 -3.51 12.56 7.50
C GLY A 87 -2.34 11.67 7.02
N ILE A 88 -1.79 10.82 7.89
CA ILE A 88 -0.78 9.83 7.53
C ILE A 88 -1.32 8.80 6.52
N VAL A 89 -2.56 8.32 6.70
CA VAL A 89 -3.22 7.40 5.76
C VAL A 89 -3.38 8.05 4.39
N ILE A 90 -3.94 9.26 4.32
CA ILE A 90 -4.13 9.99 3.07
C ILE A 90 -2.78 10.23 2.37
N TYR A 91 -1.74 10.59 3.12
CA TYR A 91 -0.41 10.77 2.57
C TYR A 91 0.17 9.47 2.02
N ASP A 92 0.07 8.35 2.73
CA ASP A 92 0.62 7.08 2.24
C ASP A 92 -0.17 6.51 1.05
N GLN A 93 -1.47 6.78 0.96
CA GLN A 93 -2.26 6.48 -0.25
C GLN A 93 -1.75 7.28 -1.46
N ARG A 94 -1.57 8.59 -1.33
CA ARG A 94 -0.96 9.40 -2.39
C ARG A 94 0.47 8.95 -2.73
N ASN A 95 1.22 8.45 -1.75
CA ASN A 95 2.52 7.84 -1.96
C ASN A 95 2.43 6.52 -2.75
N SER A 96 1.38 5.70 -2.56
CA SER A 96 1.12 4.50 -3.38
C SER A 96 0.90 4.84 -4.85
N GLU A 97 0.11 5.87 -5.15
CA GLU A 97 -0.13 6.34 -6.52
C GLU A 97 1.19 6.72 -7.22
N LEU A 98 2.01 7.57 -6.57
CA LEU A 98 3.30 8.02 -7.10
C LEU A 98 4.29 6.85 -7.27
N TYR A 99 4.35 5.97 -6.27
CA TYR A 99 5.18 4.76 -6.30
C TYR A 99 4.82 3.84 -7.47
N ASN A 100 3.52 3.60 -7.70
CA ASN A 100 3.03 2.84 -8.85
C ASN A 100 3.40 3.53 -10.17
N ALA A 101 3.18 4.84 -10.31
CA ALA A 101 3.54 5.60 -11.50
C ALA A 101 5.04 5.47 -11.85
N LEU A 102 5.93 5.57 -10.85
CA LEU A 102 7.37 5.37 -11.05
C LEU A 102 7.69 3.95 -11.53
N ILE A 103 7.09 2.89 -10.95
CA ILE A 103 7.31 1.51 -11.39
C ILE A 103 6.93 1.31 -12.87
N HIS A 104 5.81 1.90 -13.30
CA HIS A 104 5.36 1.79 -14.67
C HIS A 104 6.26 2.56 -15.65
N ARG A 105 6.70 3.78 -15.28
CA ARG A 105 7.71 4.53 -16.04
C ARG A 105 9.04 3.79 -16.12
N ALA A 106 9.47 3.10 -15.06
CA ALA A 106 10.66 2.27 -15.08
C ALA A 106 10.54 1.12 -16.08
N LYS A 107 9.45 0.35 -16.04
CA LYS A 107 9.19 -0.73 -17.00
C LYS A 107 9.16 -0.24 -18.46
N TYR A 108 8.67 0.97 -18.68
CA TYR A 108 8.69 1.60 -19.99
C TYR A 108 10.13 1.89 -20.46
N ILE A 109 10.98 2.48 -19.60
CA ILE A 109 12.40 2.72 -19.91
C ILE A 109 13.17 1.40 -20.06
N GLU A 110 12.91 0.39 -19.23
CA GLU A 110 13.50 -0.95 -19.36
C GLU A 110 13.18 -1.56 -20.73
N LYS A 111 11.92 -1.44 -21.18
CA LYS A 111 11.48 -1.89 -22.51
C LYS A 111 12.16 -1.09 -23.64
N LEU A 112 12.36 0.23 -23.48
CA LEU A 112 13.06 1.04 -24.49
C LEU A 112 14.55 0.69 -24.63
N ASN A 113 15.17 0.22 -23.55
CA ASN A 113 16.55 -0.28 -23.57
C ASN A 113 16.66 -1.77 -23.97
N ASP A 114 15.58 -2.36 -24.51
CA ASP A 114 15.45 -3.78 -24.85
C ASP A 114 15.88 -4.73 -23.69
N LEU A 115 15.75 -4.29 -22.42
CA LEU A 115 16.15 -5.10 -21.27
C LEU A 115 15.26 -6.37 -21.17
N PRO A 116 15.84 -7.53 -20.84
CA PRO A 116 15.09 -8.77 -20.79
C PRO A 116 13.90 -8.70 -19.84
N THR A 117 12.81 -9.35 -20.23
CA THR A 117 11.71 -9.65 -19.31
C THR A 117 11.82 -11.12 -18.91
N ALA A 118 12.52 -11.42 -17.81
CA ALA A 118 12.57 -12.75 -17.22
C ALA A 118 11.68 -12.82 -15.96
N PRO A 119 10.33 -12.83 -16.09
CA PRO A 119 9.41 -12.74 -14.97
C PRO A 119 9.58 -13.91 -13.99
N GLY A 120 10.31 -13.63 -12.90
CA GLY A 120 10.60 -14.58 -11.83
C GLY A 120 11.68 -15.60 -12.15
N GLY A 121 12.78 -15.22 -12.81
CA GLY A 121 13.99 -16.05 -12.87
C GLY A 121 13.86 -17.37 -13.63
N LEU A 122 14.25 -18.52 -13.07
CA LEU A 122 13.45 -19.37 -12.15
C LEU A 122 12.03 -19.79 -12.60
N LYS A 123 11.38 -19.13 -13.58
CA LYS A 123 10.14 -19.66 -14.21
C LYS A 123 10.43 -20.69 -15.30
N VAL A 124 11.13 -21.74 -14.86
CA VAL A 124 10.99 -23.14 -15.35
C VAL A 124 9.60 -23.70 -14.99
N SER A 125 8.84 -22.99 -14.15
CA SER A 125 7.51 -23.31 -13.57
C SER A 125 6.33 -23.48 -14.56
N ALA A 126 6.58 -23.82 -15.83
CA ALA A 126 5.56 -24.21 -16.80
C ALA A 126 6.07 -25.21 -17.87
N GLY A 127 7.13 -25.96 -17.59
CA GLY A 127 7.62 -27.05 -18.46
C GLY A 127 8.34 -26.62 -19.75
N LYS A 128 8.24 -25.35 -20.16
CA LYS A 128 9.06 -24.80 -21.25
C LYS A 128 10.51 -24.64 -20.79
N LYS A 129 11.42 -25.48 -21.32
CA LYS A 129 12.87 -25.26 -21.22
C LYS A 129 13.20 -23.85 -21.73
N ARG A 130 14.19 -23.19 -21.11
CA ARG A 130 14.86 -22.04 -21.76
C ARG A 130 15.46 -22.54 -23.08
N PRO A 131 15.43 -21.75 -24.17
CA PRO A 131 16.23 -22.06 -25.35
C PRO A 131 17.71 -22.09 -24.93
N GLU A 132 18.39 -23.20 -25.21
CA GLU A 132 19.82 -23.34 -24.93
C GLU A 132 20.62 -22.29 -25.73
N GLY A 133 21.70 -21.78 -25.15
CA GLY A 133 22.57 -20.77 -25.78
C GLY A 133 22.20 -19.30 -25.52
N LYS A 134 21.02 -18.98 -25.00
CA LYS A 134 20.77 -17.64 -24.42
C LYS A 134 21.19 -17.63 -22.96
N ASN A 135 22.22 -16.85 -22.66
CA ASN A 135 22.62 -16.55 -21.29
C ASN A 135 21.42 -16.02 -20.50
N ALA A 136 21.42 -16.25 -19.19
CA ALA A 136 20.40 -15.69 -18.29
C ALA A 136 20.67 -14.19 -18.08
N GLU A 137 20.47 -13.40 -19.14
CA GLU A 137 20.57 -11.95 -19.11
C GLU A 137 19.66 -11.42 -18.00
N MET A 138 20.22 -10.65 -17.08
CA MET A 138 19.48 -10.06 -15.97
C MET A 138 18.47 -9.08 -16.56
N GLY A 139 17.19 -9.30 -16.28
CA GLY A 139 16.12 -8.44 -16.76
C GLY A 139 16.03 -7.14 -15.98
N GLY A 140 15.11 -6.29 -16.44
CA GLY A 140 14.78 -5.05 -15.75
C GLY A 140 14.27 -5.29 -14.33
N GLN A 141 14.87 -4.61 -13.34
CA GLN A 141 14.53 -4.70 -11.91
C GLN A 141 13.01 -4.53 -11.62
N PHE A 142 12.32 -3.69 -12.38
CA PHE A 142 10.90 -3.41 -12.23
C PHE A 142 10.02 -4.37 -13.05
N SER A 143 10.54 -4.87 -14.17
CA SER A 143 9.90 -5.88 -15.01
C SER A 143 9.91 -7.30 -14.41
N GLU A 144 10.94 -7.67 -13.64
CA GLU A 144 11.07 -9.00 -13.01
C GLU A 144 10.23 -9.20 -11.73
N ARG A 145 9.33 -8.26 -11.39
CA ARG A 145 8.57 -8.27 -10.12
C ARG A 145 7.86 -9.60 -9.84
N PRO A 146 8.01 -10.17 -8.62
CA PRO A 146 7.27 -11.36 -8.21
C PRO A 146 5.74 -11.19 -8.33
N LEU A 147 5.05 -12.27 -8.68
CA LEU A 147 3.59 -12.27 -8.78
C LEU A 147 2.94 -11.95 -7.42
N LYS A 148 1.91 -11.08 -7.41
CA LYS A 148 1.01 -10.78 -6.27
C LYS A 148 0.12 -12.00 -5.88
N ARG A 149 0.70 -13.18 -5.70
CA ARG A 149 0.00 -14.47 -5.43
C ARG A 149 0.38 -15.13 -4.10
N ARG A 150 1.12 -14.44 -3.22
CA ARG A 150 1.39 -14.95 -1.86
C ARG A 150 0.07 -15.04 -1.09
N ARG A 151 -0.18 -16.16 -0.42
CA ARG A 151 -1.35 -16.39 0.44
C ARG A 151 -0.88 -16.70 1.86
N PHE A 152 -1.65 -16.24 2.84
CA PHE A 152 -1.49 -16.59 4.24
C PHE A 152 -2.80 -17.24 4.71
N GLY A 153 -2.86 -18.57 4.61
CA GLY A 153 -4.10 -19.33 4.75
C GLY A 153 -5.15 -18.88 3.71
N PRO A 154 -6.37 -18.48 4.13
CA PRO A 154 -7.41 -18.01 3.22
C PRO A 154 -7.17 -16.57 2.70
N ILE A 155 -6.26 -15.81 3.32
CA ILE A 155 -6.04 -14.40 2.99
C ILE A 155 -5.01 -14.27 1.87
N LEU A 156 -5.31 -13.48 0.83
CA LEU A 156 -4.33 -13.09 -0.18
C LEU A 156 -3.43 -11.99 0.37
N ALA A 157 -2.14 -12.26 0.54
CA ALA A 157 -1.18 -11.29 1.08
C ALA A 157 -0.82 -10.26 0.00
N GLY A 158 -1.58 -9.16 -0.02
CA GLY A 158 -1.28 -7.94 -0.79
C GLY A 158 -0.65 -6.87 0.10
N HIS A 159 0.18 -6.01 -0.49
CA HIS A 159 0.73 -4.81 0.17
C HIS A 159 -0.41 -3.88 0.63
N ASP A 160 -1.27 -3.57 -0.31
CA ASP A 160 -2.50 -2.80 -0.25
C ASP A 160 -3.39 -3.26 0.95
N LEU A 161 -3.67 -4.57 1.04
CA LEU A 161 -4.41 -5.17 2.14
C LEU A 161 -3.66 -5.11 3.49
N ALA A 162 -2.34 -5.25 3.50
CA ALA A 162 -1.54 -5.14 4.71
C ALA A 162 -1.54 -3.70 5.27
N LEU A 163 -1.49 -2.68 4.40
CA LEU A 163 -1.66 -1.29 4.81
C LEU A 163 -3.04 -1.06 5.43
N ALA A 164 -4.11 -1.59 4.82
CA ALA A 164 -5.45 -1.51 5.40
C ALA A 164 -5.52 -2.14 6.81
N PHE A 165 -4.91 -3.32 7.01
CA PHE A 165 -4.83 -3.98 8.33
C PHE A 165 -3.91 -3.28 9.34
N ILE A 166 -3.00 -2.39 8.92
CA ILE A 166 -2.18 -1.57 9.82
C ILE A 166 -2.94 -0.30 10.21
N TYR A 167 -3.49 0.39 9.22
CA TYR A 167 -4.13 1.69 9.42
C TYR A 167 -5.55 1.61 9.99
N GLY A 168 -6.32 0.58 9.67
CA GLY A 168 -7.65 0.35 10.25
C GLY A 168 -7.62 0.29 11.78
N PRO A 169 -6.83 -0.60 12.39
CA PRO A 169 -6.65 -0.65 13.84
C PRO A 169 -6.04 0.62 14.46
N LEU A 170 -5.13 1.32 13.77
CA LEU A 170 -4.61 2.61 14.24
C LEU A 170 -5.72 3.67 14.35
N LEU A 171 -6.54 3.81 13.31
CA LEU A 171 -7.70 4.70 13.33
C LEU A 171 -8.70 4.27 14.41
N GLY A 172 -8.95 2.97 14.57
CA GLY A 172 -9.77 2.41 15.63
C GLY A 172 -9.26 2.70 17.04
N ALA A 173 -7.94 2.68 17.26
CA ALA A 173 -7.31 2.95 18.55
C ALA A 173 -7.54 4.40 19.02
N TRP A 174 -7.67 5.36 18.10
CA TRP A 174 -8.09 6.73 18.41
C TRP A 174 -9.60 6.93 18.41
N PHE A 175 -10.33 6.21 17.55
CA PHE A 175 -11.79 6.32 17.48
C PHE A 175 -12.47 5.77 18.76
N PHE A 176 -11.92 4.71 19.37
CA PHE A 176 -12.45 4.15 20.61
C PHE A 176 -12.50 5.12 21.80
N PRO A 177 -11.38 5.73 22.25
CA PRO A 177 -11.43 6.71 23.33
C PRO A 177 -12.28 7.93 22.96
N GLY A 178 -12.36 8.30 21.68
CA GLY A 178 -13.26 9.34 21.19
C GLY A 178 -14.74 9.01 21.39
N VAL A 179 -15.21 7.89 20.85
CA VAL A 179 -16.60 7.43 21.02
C VAL A 179 -16.92 7.21 22.50
N TYR A 180 -16.07 6.51 23.24
CA TYR A 180 -16.30 6.22 24.67
C TYR A 180 -16.40 7.49 25.52
N SER A 181 -15.51 8.47 25.30
CA SER A 181 -15.56 9.75 26.04
C SER A 181 -16.76 10.60 25.63
N ALA A 182 -17.13 10.61 24.35
CA ALA A 182 -18.34 11.31 23.88
C ALA A 182 -19.62 10.74 24.49
N MET A 183 -19.72 9.40 24.63
CA MET A 183 -20.84 8.74 25.29
C MET A 183 -20.93 9.12 26.78
N LEU A 184 -19.81 9.12 27.50
CA LEU A 184 -19.79 9.47 28.93
C LEU A 184 -19.95 10.98 29.21
N LEU A 185 -19.59 11.85 28.26
CA LEU A 185 -19.93 13.28 28.33
C LEU A 185 -21.43 13.53 28.09
N TRP A 186 -22.10 12.67 27.32
CA TRP A 186 -23.53 12.77 27.04
C TRP A 186 -24.38 12.18 28.18
N ASP A 187 -24.04 10.98 28.65
CA ASP A 187 -24.67 10.31 29.78
C ASP A 187 -23.61 9.59 30.65
N PRO A 188 -23.14 10.23 31.73
CA PRO A 188 -22.20 9.63 32.68
C PRO A 188 -22.72 8.36 33.37
N SER A 189 -24.03 8.10 33.34
CA SER A 189 -24.66 6.93 33.97
C SER A 189 -24.71 5.69 33.08
N GLN A 190 -24.29 5.82 31.80
CA GLN A 190 -24.43 4.79 30.79
C GLN A 190 -23.47 3.60 31.00
N LYS A 191 -23.95 2.60 31.73
CA LYS A 191 -23.20 1.36 32.07
C LYS A 191 -22.64 0.61 30.85
N ASP A 192 -23.37 0.65 29.74
CA ASP A 192 -23.02 -0.08 28.50
C ASP A 192 -22.19 0.75 27.50
N ALA A 193 -21.75 1.96 27.87
CA ALA A 193 -20.98 2.85 26.99
C ALA A 193 -19.72 2.17 26.44
N ARG A 194 -19.02 1.39 27.28
CA ARG A 194 -17.80 0.66 26.87
C ARG A 194 -18.10 -0.41 25.82
N SER A 195 -19.12 -1.24 26.04
CA SER A 195 -19.50 -2.32 25.13
C SER A 195 -19.99 -1.76 23.79
N THR A 196 -20.80 -0.71 23.85
CA THR A 196 -21.28 0.01 22.66
C THR A 196 -20.11 0.62 21.88
N ALA A 197 -19.16 1.29 22.54
CA ALA A 197 -17.98 1.85 21.90
C ALA A 197 -17.11 0.78 21.21
N VAL A 198 -16.92 -0.41 21.82
CA VAL A 198 -16.22 -1.53 21.18
C VAL A 198 -16.92 -1.98 19.90
N ILE A 199 -18.26 -2.13 19.92
CA ILE A 199 -19.04 -2.56 18.75
C ILE A 199 -18.96 -1.52 17.63
N VAL A 200 -19.19 -0.23 17.95
CA VAL A 200 -19.13 0.88 17.00
C VAL A 200 -17.75 0.97 16.35
N VAL A 201 -16.67 0.84 17.13
CA VAL A 201 -15.30 0.88 16.60
C VAL A 201 -14.99 -0.36 15.77
N GLY A 202 -15.42 -1.56 16.19
CA GLY A 202 -15.24 -2.78 15.40
C GLY A 202 -15.87 -2.68 14.00
N ILE A 203 -17.07 -2.12 13.92
CA ILE A 203 -17.76 -1.83 12.65
C ILE A 203 -16.98 -0.76 11.85
N ALA A 204 -16.59 0.35 12.48
CA ALA A 204 -15.86 1.43 11.81
C ALA A 204 -14.51 0.97 11.25
N VAL A 205 -13.77 0.13 11.98
CA VAL A 205 -12.49 -0.47 11.52
C VAL A 205 -12.72 -1.40 10.34
N ALA A 206 -13.75 -2.24 10.38
CA ALA A 206 -14.10 -3.12 9.25
C ALA A 206 -14.48 -2.32 7.99
N LEU A 207 -15.26 -1.24 8.15
CA LEU A 207 -15.60 -0.32 7.06
C LEU A 207 -14.37 0.41 6.52
N ALA A 208 -13.47 0.90 7.38
CA ALA A 208 -12.24 1.57 6.97
C ALA A 208 -11.31 0.63 6.18
N ILE A 209 -11.14 -0.63 6.63
CA ILE A 209 -10.38 -1.65 5.91
C ILE A 209 -11.00 -1.92 4.53
N GLY A 210 -12.34 -2.05 4.47
CA GLY A 210 -13.08 -2.26 3.23
C GLY A 210 -12.96 -1.09 2.24
N TRP A 211 -13.04 0.15 2.75
CA TRP A 211 -12.92 1.38 1.98
C TRP A 211 -11.52 1.59 1.40
N LEU A 212 -10.47 1.45 2.21
CA LEU A 212 -9.08 1.50 1.72
C LEU A 212 -8.83 0.43 0.65
N SER A 213 -9.24 -0.81 0.92
CA SER A 213 -9.14 -1.93 -0.04
C SER A 213 -10.00 -1.77 -1.31
N TRP A 214 -10.91 -0.78 -1.34
CA TRP A 214 -11.71 -0.42 -2.50
C TRP A 214 -11.08 0.72 -3.29
N LEU A 215 -10.54 1.75 -2.63
CA LEU A 215 -9.75 2.81 -3.26
C LEU A 215 -8.57 2.23 -4.07
N ASP A 216 -7.78 1.34 -3.46
CA ASP A 216 -6.65 0.68 -4.13
C ASP A 216 -7.06 -0.05 -5.44
N LYS A 217 -8.30 -0.55 -5.51
CA LYS A 217 -8.87 -1.17 -6.72
C LYS A 217 -9.32 -0.15 -7.74
N GLN A 218 -9.88 0.99 -7.31
CA GLN A 218 -10.23 2.10 -8.19
C GLN A 218 -8.99 2.70 -8.84
N ASP A 219 -7.93 2.96 -8.07
CA ASP A 219 -6.67 3.51 -8.59
C ASP A 219 -6.01 2.55 -9.58
N SER A 220 -6.00 1.25 -9.26
CA SER A 220 -5.54 0.22 -10.19
C SER A 220 -6.35 0.20 -11.49
N ALA A 221 -7.67 0.43 -11.43
CA ALA A 221 -8.53 0.46 -12.62
C ALA A 221 -8.35 1.75 -13.44
N ALA A 222 -8.37 2.92 -12.79
CA ALA A 222 -8.14 4.22 -13.41
C ALA A 222 -6.76 4.29 -14.09
N TYR A 223 -5.73 3.75 -13.44
CA TYR A 223 -4.41 3.64 -14.04
C TYR A 223 -4.40 2.75 -15.30
N ASN A 224 -5.06 1.59 -15.26
CA ASN A 224 -5.13 0.71 -16.43
C ASN A 224 -5.85 1.38 -17.61
N ILE A 225 -6.90 2.17 -17.37
CA ILE A 225 -7.60 2.97 -18.39
C ILE A 225 -6.64 4.01 -18.97
N ALA A 226 -6.04 4.86 -18.14
CA ALA A 226 -5.11 5.90 -18.58
C ALA A 226 -3.89 5.32 -19.35
N ASN A 227 -3.43 4.12 -18.99
CA ASN A 227 -2.36 3.43 -19.69
C ASN A 227 -2.78 2.89 -21.07
N VAL A 228 -4.05 2.55 -21.27
CA VAL A 228 -4.60 2.16 -22.60
C VAL A 228 -4.87 3.38 -23.47
N GLU A 229 -5.38 4.47 -22.89
CA GLU A 229 -5.73 5.71 -23.60
C GLU A 229 -4.52 6.56 -23.99
N ASN A 230 -3.36 6.37 -23.34
CA ASN A 230 -2.15 7.14 -23.64
C ASN A 230 -1.68 6.89 -25.11
N PRO A 231 -1.67 7.92 -25.98
CA PRO A 231 -1.31 7.76 -27.39
C PRO A 231 0.14 7.34 -27.60
N GLY A 232 1.05 7.67 -26.67
CA GLY A 232 2.42 7.19 -26.68
C GLY A 232 2.52 5.67 -26.46
N ASN A 233 1.66 5.12 -25.60
CA ASN A 233 1.55 3.66 -25.43
C ASN A 233 0.94 3.00 -26.67
N ALA A 234 -0.10 3.58 -27.26
CA ALA A 234 -0.69 3.08 -28.50
C ALA A 234 0.33 3.05 -29.66
N ALA A 235 1.10 4.14 -29.83
CA ALA A 235 2.18 4.22 -30.82
C ALA A 235 3.31 3.20 -30.54
N ALA A 236 3.74 3.06 -29.28
CA ALA A 236 4.74 2.06 -28.89
C ALA A 236 4.24 0.61 -29.05
N LEU A 237 2.94 0.37 -28.95
CA LEU A 237 2.32 -0.93 -29.22
C LEU A 237 2.28 -1.22 -30.73
N ALA A 238 1.92 -0.22 -31.55
CA ALA A 238 1.92 -0.33 -33.00
C ALA A 238 3.33 -0.56 -33.57
N ALA A 239 4.33 0.19 -33.10
CA ALA A 239 5.73 0.01 -33.49
C ALA A 239 6.27 -1.38 -33.09
N ALA A 240 5.88 -1.89 -31.92
CA ALA A 240 6.24 -3.25 -31.50
C ALA A 240 5.59 -4.34 -32.35
N ARG A 241 4.33 -4.14 -32.80
CA ARG A 241 3.66 -5.06 -33.75
C ARG A 241 4.37 -5.06 -35.11
N ALA A 242 4.64 -3.90 -35.69
CA ALA A 242 5.36 -3.79 -36.96
C ALA A 242 6.75 -4.44 -36.91
N LYS A 243 7.53 -4.25 -35.82
CA LYS A 243 8.83 -4.91 -35.60
C LYS A 243 8.72 -6.45 -35.45
N THR A 244 7.54 -6.95 -35.08
CA THR A 244 7.26 -8.40 -34.96
C THR A 244 6.81 -8.98 -36.31
N GLU A 245 5.96 -8.27 -37.04
CA GLU A 245 5.47 -8.65 -38.37
C GLU A 245 6.64 -8.74 -39.37
N ALA A 246 7.48 -7.70 -39.46
CA ALA A 246 8.67 -7.69 -40.32
C ALA A 246 9.65 -8.84 -40.01
N ARG A 247 9.71 -9.32 -38.76
CA ARG A 247 10.55 -10.46 -38.37
C ARG A 247 9.94 -11.82 -38.75
N GLY A 248 8.61 -11.91 -38.78
CA GLY A 248 7.91 -13.12 -39.22
C GLY A 248 8.07 -13.38 -40.72
N GLU A 249 8.10 -12.30 -41.52
CA GLU A 249 8.37 -12.40 -42.97
C GLU A 249 9.80 -12.91 -43.24
N GLU A 250 10.79 -12.46 -42.46
CA GLU A 250 12.19 -12.89 -42.57
C GLU A 250 12.36 -14.40 -42.33
N ASP A 251 11.77 -14.96 -41.26
CA ASP A 251 11.80 -16.41 -40.97
C ASP A 251 11.08 -17.24 -42.06
N THR A 252 10.02 -16.70 -42.67
CA THR A 252 9.30 -17.40 -43.75
C THR A 252 10.15 -17.49 -45.02
N SER A 253 10.89 -16.42 -45.35
CA SER A 253 11.79 -16.38 -46.52
C SER A 253 12.97 -17.36 -46.44
N LEU A 254 13.35 -17.78 -45.23
CA LEU A 254 14.44 -18.74 -45.01
C LEU A 254 14.02 -20.21 -45.24
N GLN A 255 12.72 -20.52 -45.20
CA GLN A 255 12.22 -21.88 -45.45
C GLN A 255 12.14 -22.25 -46.94
N GLU A 256 12.11 -21.28 -47.86
CA GLU A 256 12.00 -21.54 -49.30
C GLU A 256 13.35 -21.74 -50.02
N ARG A 257 14.48 -21.76 -49.30
CA ARG A 257 15.77 -22.08 -49.92
C ARG A 257 15.77 -23.55 -50.39
N PRO A 258 15.85 -23.83 -51.71
CA PRO A 258 15.84 -25.20 -52.19
C PRO A 258 17.10 -25.91 -51.69
N VAL A 259 16.91 -27.09 -51.10
CA VAL A 259 18.01 -27.98 -50.74
C VAL A 259 18.62 -28.49 -52.05
N SER A 260 19.77 -27.94 -52.43
CA SER A 260 20.54 -28.43 -53.58
C SER A 260 21.01 -29.86 -53.30
N ALA A 261 20.50 -30.80 -54.09
CA ALA A 261 20.94 -32.20 -54.12
C ALA A 261 22.26 -32.37 -54.88
#